data_AF-A0A539DW24-F1
#
_entry.id   AF-A0A539DW24-F1
#
_cell.length_a   1.000
_cell.length_b   1.000
_cell.length_c   1.000
_cell.angle_alpha   90.00
_cell.angle_beta   90.00
_cell.angle_gamma   90.00
#
_symmetry.space_group_name_H-M   'P 1'
#
loop_
_entity.id
_entity.type
_entity.pdbx_description
1 polymer ?
#
loop_
_entity_poly.entity_id
_entity_poly.type
_entity_poly.pdbx_seq_one_letter_code
_entity_poly.pdbx_strand_id
1 'polypeptide(L)'
;EAARRLGDFRRVGMFLVGFGLIMPLLGAAIGLLVGHELLGFGVGGTLLVAVLGASASYIAVPPAMRLAIPEAEANPSFYLTLSLGVTFPFNVVIGIPLYYSAAQWLIH
;
A
#
# COMPACT_ATOMS: atom_id res chain seq x y z
N GLU A 1 -14.76 -4.55 16.89
CA GLU A 1 -14.09 -3.46 16.14
C GLU A 1 -14.09 -3.65 14.62
N ALA A 2 -13.80 -4.85 14.09
CA ALA A 2 -13.85 -5.13 12.64
C ALA A 2 -15.21 -4.79 11.98
N ALA A 3 -16.34 -5.05 12.66
CA ALA A 3 -17.68 -4.71 12.18
C ALA A 3 -17.97 -3.19 12.10
N ARG A 4 -17.34 -2.36 12.94
CA ARG A 4 -17.46 -0.90 12.83
C ARG A 4 -16.70 -0.37 11.60
N ARG A 5 -15.55 -0.97 11.27
CA ARG A 5 -14.77 -0.63 10.07
C ARG A 5 -15.45 -1.02 8.75
N LEU A 6 -16.30 -2.06 8.75
CA LEU A 6 -17.14 -2.43 7.61
C LEU A 6 -18.23 -1.37 7.30
N GLY A 7 -18.71 -0.65 8.31
CA GLY A 7 -19.63 0.49 8.13
C GLY A 7 -18.97 1.69 7.46
N ASP A 8 -17.71 1.98 7.82
CA ASP A 8 -16.90 3.04 7.20
C ASP A 8 -16.58 2.73 5.72
N PHE A 9 -16.50 1.45 5.34
CA PHE A 9 -16.28 1.02 3.96
C PHE A 9 -17.34 1.55 2.97
N ARG A 10 -18.61 1.70 3.40
CA ARG A 10 -19.67 2.30 2.58
C ARG A 10 -19.50 3.81 2.42
N ARG A 11 -18.87 4.50 3.38
CA ARG A 11 -18.53 5.92 3.28
C ARG A 11 -17.31 6.13 2.40
N VAL A 12 -16.28 5.29 2.51
CA VAL A 12 -14.99 5.40 1.80
C VAL A 12 -15.14 5.40 0.28
N GLY A 13 -16.21 4.81 -0.28
CA GLY A 13 -16.48 4.84 -1.71
C GLY A 13 -15.63 3.81 -2.46
N MET A 14 -16.27 3.07 -3.36
CA MET A 14 -15.62 1.96 -4.09
C MET A 14 -14.38 2.38 -4.87
N PHE A 15 -14.35 3.63 -5.37
CA PHE A 15 -13.19 4.19 -6.06
C PHE A 15 -11.93 4.20 -5.20
N LEU A 16 -12.06 4.65 -3.95
CA LEU A 16 -10.95 4.78 -3.00
C LEU A 16 -10.45 3.40 -2.55
N VAL A 17 -11.34 2.43 -2.37
CA VAL A 17 -10.94 1.03 -2.14
C VAL A 17 -10.15 0.49 -3.34
N GLY A 18 -10.65 0.68 -4.56
CA GLY A 18 -9.95 0.29 -5.77
C GLY A 18 -8.57 0.94 -5.87
N PHE A 19 -8.48 2.24 -5.58
CA PHE A 19 -7.21 2.95 -5.51
C PHE A 19 -6.24 2.34 -4.49
N GLY A 20 -6.73 2.05 -3.28
CA GLY A 20 -5.93 1.45 -2.20
C GLY A 20 -5.40 0.04 -2.49
N LEU A 21 -5.98 -0.65 -3.48
CA LEU A 21 -5.53 -1.96 -3.96
C LEU A 21 -4.62 -1.85 -5.18
N ILE A 22 -4.91 -0.94 -6.11
CA ILE A 22 -4.18 -0.80 -7.38
C ILE A 22 -2.86 -0.05 -7.18
N MET A 23 -2.83 1.01 -6.39
CA MET A 23 -1.63 1.83 -6.22
C MET A 23 -0.42 1.07 -5.67
N PRO A 24 -0.56 0.19 -4.66
CA PRO A 24 0.54 -0.64 -4.20
C PRO A 24 1.15 -1.50 -5.31
N LEU A 25 0.33 -2.05 -6.21
CA LEU A 25 0.81 -2.86 -7.32
C LEU A 25 1.62 -2.05 -8.32
N LEU A 26 1.20 -0.81 -8.61
CA LEU A 26 1.95 0.10 -9.47
C LEU A 26 3.31 0.45 -8.83
N GLY A 27 3.32 0.78 -7.54
CA GLY A 27 4.54 1.06 -6.78
C GLY A 27 5.47 -0.16 -6.72
N ALA A 28 4.93 -1.35 -6.53
CA ALA A 28 5.68 -2.61 -6.57
C ALA A 28 6.31 -2.85 -7.93
N ALA A 29 5.55 -2.68 -9.02
CA ALA A 29 6.06 -2.87 -10.38
C ALA A 29 7.24 -1.94 -10.69
N ILE A 30 7.13 -0.66 -10.30
CA ILE A 30 8.24 0.30 -10.42
C ILE A 30 9.41 -0.16 -9.56
N GLY A 31 9.17 -0.57 -8.32
CA GLY A 31 10.23 -1.02 -7.42
C GLY A 31 10.93 -2.30 -7.88
N LEU A 32 10.21 -3.23 -8.51
CA LEU A 32 10.77 -4.43 -9.14
C LEU A 32 11.70 -4.04 -10.29
N LEU A 33 11.25 -3.16 -11.19
CA LEU A 33 12.05 -2.67 -12.31
C LEU A 33 13.30 -1.91 -11.82
N VAL A 34 13.14 -1.02 -10.84
CA VAL A 34 14.27 -0.27 -10.28
C VAL A 34 15.25 -1.19 -9.57
N GLY A 35 14.76 -2.11 -8.75
CA GLY A 35 15.59 -3.05 -8.01
C GLY A 35 16.42 -3.96 -8.92
N HIS A 36 15.81 -4.50 -9.98
CA HIS A 36 16.49 -5.36 -10.92
C HIS A 36 17.32 -4.58 -11.94
N GLU A 37 16.68 -3.75 -12.77
CA GLU A 37 17.29 -3.17 -13.97
C GLU A 37 18.25 -2.01 -13.65
N LEU A 38 17.93 -1.19 -12.65
CA LEU A 38 18.74 -0.01 -12.33
C LEU A 38 19.77 -0.28 -11.23
N LEU A 39 19.43 -1.12 -10.25
CA LEU A 39 20.29 -1.38 -9.08
C LEU A 39 21.02 -2.72 -9.15
N GLY A 40 20.63 -3.63 -10.05
CA GLY A 40 21.29 -4.93 -10.23
C GLY A 40 21.14 -5.86 -9.01
N PHE A 41 20.05 -5.73 -8.24
CA PHE A 41 19.84 -6.55 -7.06
C PHE A 41 19.32 -7.95 -7.42
N GLY A 42 19.75 -8.94 -6.63
CA GLY A 42 19.14 -10.27 -6.65
C GLY A 42 17.73 -10.27 -6.05
N VAL A 43 17.05 -11.43 -6.10
CA VAL A 43 15.63 -11.58 -5.72
C VAL A 43 15.28 -10.91 -4.39
N GLY A 44 16.07 -11.11 -3.34
CA GLY A 44 15.80 -10.52 -2.02
C GLY A 44 15.89 -8.99 -2.00
N GLY A 45 16.89 -8.41 -2.67
CA GLY A 45 17.05 -6.95 -2.75
C GLY A 45 15.97 -6.30 -3.60
N THR A 46 15.64 -6.90 -4.75
CA THR A 46 14.57 -6.42 -5.64
C THR A 46 13.20 -6.51 -4.97
N LEU A 47 12.95 -7.59 -4.22
CA LEU A 47 11.74 -7.70 -3.38
C LEU A 47 11.65 -6.55 -2.36
N LEU A 48 12.75 -6.25 -1.66
CA LEU A 48 12.75 -5.16 -0.67
C LEU A 48 12.39 -3.81 -1.31
N VAL A 49 12.97 -3.50 -2.47
CA VAL A 49 12.65 -2.25 -3.20
C VAL A 49 11.18 -2.24 -3.66
N ALA A 50 10.67 -3.36 -4.16
CA ALA A 50 9.26 -3.50 -4.53
C ALA A 50 8.31 -3.27 -3.34
N VAL A 51 8.60 -3.88 -2.19
CA VAL A 51 7.80 -3.71 -0.97
C VAL A 51 7.84 -2.26 -0.48
N LEU A 52 9.00 -1.61 -0.53
CA LEU A 52 9.12 -0.18 -0.19
C LEU A 52 8.30 0.70 -1.13
N GLY A 53 8.35 0.44 -2.44
CA GLY A 53 7.57 1.17 -3.44
C GLY A 53 6.06 0.93 -3.34
N ALA A 54 5.64 -0.27 -2.93
CA ALA A 54 4.24 -0.64 -2.75
C ALA A 54 3.61 -0.12 -1.45
N SER A 55 4.45 0.25 -0.48
CA SER A 55 4.00 0.60 0.87
C SER A 55 3.29 1.95 0.91
N ALA A 56 2.32 2.08 1.81
CA ALA A 56 1.76 3.36 2.21
C ALA A 56 2.29 3.76 3.60
N SER A 57 2.19 5.04 3.96
CA SER A 57 2.55 5.45 5.32
C SER A 57 1.41 5.09 6.29
N TYR A 58 1.67 4.06 7.09
CA TYR A 58 0.70 3.51 8.05
C TYR A 58 0.71 4.20 9.42
N ILE A 59 1.74 4.99 9.72
CA ILE A 59 1.98 5.57 11.04
C ILE A 59 2.01 7.09 11.00
N ALA A 60 2.85 7.69 10.15
CA ALA A 60 3.14 9.12 10.20
C ALA A 60 2.15 9.97 9.39
N VAL A 61 1.62 9.45 8.28
CA VAL A 61 0.68 10.20 7.43
C VAL A 61 -0.66 10.50 8.11
N PRO A 62 -1.31 9.59 8.87
CA PRO A 62 -2.58 9.93 9.50
C PRO A 62 -2.51 11.10 10.50
N PRO A 63 -1.50 11.18 11.41
CA PRO A 63 -1.28 12.39 12.21
C PRO A 63 -0.95 13.63 11.37
N ALA A 64 -0.09 13.51 10.35
CA ALA A 64 0.30 14.64 9.52
C ALA A 64 -0.89 15.23 8.74
N MET A 65 -1.77 14.38 8.20
CA MET A 65 -2.97 14.82 7.47
C MET A 65 -3.97 15.53 8.37
N ARG A 66 -4.12 15.10 9.63
CA ARG A 66 -4.95 15.80 10.61
C ARG A 66 -4.43 17.20 10.93
N LEU A 67 -3.11 17.36 10.99
CA LEU A 67 -2.47 18.66 11.24
C LEU A 67 -2.50 19.58 10.02
N ALA A 68 -2.31 19.03 8.82
CA ALA A 68 -2.19 19.81 7.59
C ALA A 68 -3.54 20.17 6.95
N ILE A 69 -4.58 19.36 7.18
CA ILE A 69 -5.92 19.56 6.61
C ILE A 69 -6.92 19.48 7.76
N PRO A 70 -7.27 20.61 8.40
CA PRO A 70 -8.22 20.66 9.51
C PRO A 70 -9.59 20.07 9.14
N GLU A 71 -10.03 20.22 7.88
CA GLU A 71 -11.28 19.63 7.39
C GLU A 71 -11.23 18.08 7.34
N ALA A 72 -10.03 17.50 7.28
CA ALA A 72 -9.81 16.07 7.33
C ALA A 72 -9.96 15.49 8.75
N GLU A 73 -9.99 16.34 9.79
CA GLU A 73 -10.39 15.92 11.15
C GLU A 73 -11.88 15.59 11.26
N ALA A 74 -12.72 16.15 10.37
CA ALA A 74 -14.16 15.87 10.38
C ALA A 74 -14.51 14.47 9.84
N ASN A 75 -13.60 13.85 9.08
CA ASN A 75 -13.75 12.48 8.59
C ASN A 75 -12.40 11.74 8.53
N PRO A 76 -11.79 11.45 9.70
CA PRO A 76 -10.47 10.83 9.77
C PRO A 76 -10.49 9.35 9.43
N SER A 77 -11.68 8.78 9.25
CA SER A 77 -11.89 7.40 8.87
C SER A 77 -11.41 7.12 7.44
N PHE A 78 -11.41 8.10 6.51
CA PHE A 78 -11.08 7.81 5.10
C PHE A 78 -9.64 7.32 4.90
N TYR A 79 -8.66 8.17 5.19
CA TYR A 79 -7.24 7.85 4.99
C TYR A 79 -6.75 6.76 5.95
N LEU A 80 -7.29 6.73 7.18
CA LEU A 80 -6.95 5.69 8.15
C LEU A 80 -7.51 4.31 7.74
N THR A 81 -8.77 4.24 7.32
CA THR A 81 -9.40 2.98 6.87
C THR A 81 -8.76 2.48 5.59
N LEU A 82 -8.39 3.38 4.67
CA LEU A 82 -7.78 2.99 3.41
C LEU A 82 -6.35 2.47 3.61
N SER A 83 -5.52 3.22 4.34
CA SER A 83 -4.13 2.81 4.61
C SER A 83 -4.06 1.55 5.49
N LEU A 84 -4.73 1.53 6.66
CA LEU A 84 -4.64 0.42 7.61
C LEU A 84 -5.66 -0.70 7.39
N GLY A 85 -6.83 -0.39 6.84
CA GLY A 85 -7.92 -1.35 6.64
C GLY A 85 -7.92 -2.01 5.27
N VAL A 86 -7.27 -1.42 4.26
CA VAL A 86 -7.24 -1.94 2.89
C VAL A 86 -5.80 -2.20 2.44
N THR A 87 -5.00 -1.16 2.28
CA THR A 87 -3.68 -1.25 1.65
C THR A 87 -2.69 -2.09 2.48
N PHE A 88 -2.62 -1.87 3.80
CA PHE A 88 -1.74 -2.65 4.67
C PHE A 88 -2.03 -4.16 4.66
N PRO A 89 -3.26 -4.62 4.99
CA PRO A 89 -3.55 -6.05 4.99
C PRO A 89 -3.41 -6.67 3.59
N PHE A 90 -3.78 -5.93 2.53
CA PHE A 90 -3.55 -6.38 1.16
C PHE A 90 -2.06 -6.59 0.88
N ASN A 91 -1.21 -5.61 1.18
CA ASN A 91 0.24 -5.72 0.92
C ASN A 91 0.86 -6.87 1.69
N VAL A 92 0.52 -7.06 2.96
CA VAL A 92 1.13 -8.11 3.78
C VAL A 92 0.68 -9.51 3.33
N VAL A 93 -0.62 -9.70 3.09
CA VAL A 93 -1.19 -11.02 2.82
C VAL A 93 -1.04 -11.43 1.34
N ILE A 94 -1.19 -10.49 0.42
CA ILE A 94 -1.23 -10.76 -1.02
C ILE A 94 -0.04 -10.13 -1.73
N GLY A 95 0.25 -8.85 -1.43
CA GLY A 95 1.30 -8.08 -2.12
C GLY A 95 2.67 -8.72 -2.00
N ILE A 96 3.19 -8.93 -0.79
CA ILE A 96 4.55 -9.46 -0.56
C ILE A 96 4.75 -10.82 -1.25
N PRO A 97 3.86 -11.83 -1.10
CA PRO A 97 4.00 -13.08 -1.84
C PRO A 97 3.97 -12.90 -3.36
N LEU A 98 3.11 -12.01 -3.87
CA LEU A 98 3.00 -11.70 -5.30
C LEU A 98 4.30 -11.05 -5.82
N TYR A 99 4.82 -10.05 -5.12
CA TYR A 99 6.03 -9.33 -5.49
C TYR A 99 7.26 -10.25 -5.44
N TYR A 100 7.30 -11.17 -4.46
CA TYR A 100 8.36 -12.17 -4.37
C TYR A 100 8.34 -13.10 -5.58
N SER A 101 7.16 -13.62 -5.93
CA SER A 101 6.99 -14.49 -7.09
C SER A 101 7.37 -13.77 -8.39
N ALA A 102 6.99 -12.51 -8.53
CA ALA A 102 7.37 -11.67 -9.66
C ALA A 102 8.88 -11.40 -9.71
N ALA A 103 9.52 -11.12 -8.57
CA ALA A 103 10.96 -10.94 -8.48
C ALA A 103 11.72 -12.23 -8.83
N GLN A 104 11.23 -13.40 -8.39
CA GLN A 104 11.79 -14.68 -8.81
C GLN A 104 11.68 -14.85 -10.32
N TRP A 105 10.50 -14.62 -10.90
CA TRP A 105 10.29 -14.76 -12.35
C TRP A 105 11.14 -13.79 -13.17
N LEU A 106 11.35 -12.56 -12.70
CA LEU A 106 12.13 -11.54 -13.41
C LEU A 106 13.64 -11.83 -13.42
N ILE A 107 14.15 -12.50 -12.38
CA ILE A 107 15.58 -12.68 -12.11
C ILE A 107 16.07 -14.11 -12.40
N HIS A 108 15.15 -15.06 -12.56
CA HIS A 108 15.46 -16.40 -13.09
C HIS A 108 15.69 -16.35 -14.60
#